data_AF-A0A1Y1VZN8-F1
#
_entry.id   AF-A0A1Y1VZN8-F1
#
_cell.length_a   1.000
_cell.length_b   1.000
_cell.length_c   1.000
_cell.angle_alpha   90.00
_cell.angle_beta   90.00
_cell.angle_gamma   90.00
#
_symmetry.space_group_name_H-M   'P 1'
#
loop_
_entity.id
_entity.type
_entity.pdbx_description
1 polymer ?
#
loop_
_entity_poly.entity_id
_entity_poly.type
_entity_poly.pdbx_seq_one_letter_code
_entity_poly.pdbx_strand_id
1 'polypeptide(L)'
;MQCDTPVYESFVDNFLTTQARDGQQRPAVTIARKFTDSWPLPPKGADANAQKTQVRIGVLDSSFNPPHYCHGAYLECMGTQRLTRCDTHESQILGLDSYLLLLGTCERRQGADGPIAGAASAHVACDKSADTWHVWMSQTQFDRSNLDNIAIGMVNCARFVDKCQAVRELVARQWQQATGVEVEVLSYFTMGWDTLIRFFDPKYYSDFPADIDRFFALGGHIAFSRRIGFPDSDVEEFFAQPCMEKYAPHIVELKLPKRVEHVSSTDARLAIRDSTEGVQDLPPRILEFINYERMYRGVDRRRAQK
;
A
#
# COMPACT_ATOMS: atom_id res chain seq x y z
N MET A 1 -25.53 5.94 7.06
CA MET A 1 -24.97 6.47 5.80
C MET A 1 -24.65 5.25 4.96
N GLN A 2 -25.49 4.96 3.96
CA GLN A 2 -25.30 3.82 3.06
C GLN A 2 -24.20 4.20 2.08
N CYS A 3 -23.10 3.45 2.09
CA CYS A 3 -22.22 3.40 0.93
C CYS A 3 -22.99 2.70 -0.21
N ASP A 4 -22.80 3.14 -1.45
CA ASP A 4 -23.33 2.46 -2.64
C ASP A 4 -22.58 1.13 -2.88
N THR A 5 -22.72 0.19 -1.94
CA THR A 5 -22.13 -1.15 -1.93
C THR A 5 -22.32 -1.93 -3.25
N PRO A 6 -23.50 -1.90 -3.92
CA PRO A 6 -23.73 -2.74 -5.10
C PRO A 6 -22.86 -2.42 -6.33
N VAL A 7 -22.45 -1.15 -6.49
CA VAL A 7 -21.56 -0.72 -7.59
C VAL A 7 -20.13 -1.22 -7.36
N TYR A 8 -19.76 -1.41 -6.09
CA TYR A 8 -18.42 -1.81 -5.70
C TYR A 8 -18.22 -3.34 -5.76
N GLU A 9 -19.20 -4.13 -5.30
CA GLU A 9 -19.14 -5.60 -5.42
C GLU A 9 -19.02 -6.03 -6.88
N SER A 10 -19.84 -5.44 -7.75
CA SER A 10 -19.79 -5.69 -9.19
C SER A 10 -18.46 -5.25 -9.82
N PHE A 11 -17.83 -4.19 -9.31
CA PHE A 11 -16.48 -3.79 -9.71
C PHE A 11 -15.42 -4.82 -9.33
N VAL A 12 -15.40 -5.29 -8.07
CA VAL A 12 -14.43 -6.29 -7.60
C VAL A 12 -14.60 -7.60 -8.35
N ASP A 13 -15.85 -8.05 -8.49
CA ASP A 13 -16.15 -9.27 -9.23
C ASP A 13 -15.75 -9.14 -10.69
N ASN A 14 -16.04 -8.00 -11.32
CA ASN A 14 -15.60 -7.73 -12.70
C ASN A 14 -14.07 -7.73 -12.81
N PHE A 15 -13.35 -7.06 -11.89
CA PHE A 15 -11.89 -7.05 -11.89
C PHE A 15 -11.30 -8.46 -11.69
N LEU A 16 -11.81 -9.23 -10.73
CA LEU A 16 -11.37 -10.60 -10.47
C LEU A 16 -11.72 -11.57 -11.61
N THR A 17 -12.82 -11.34 -12.32
CA THR A 17 -13.24 -12.20 -13.43
C THR A 17 -12.56 -11.84 -14.75
N THR A 18 -12.30 -10.56 -15.02
CA THR A 18 -11.76 -10.08 -16.29
C THR A 18 -10.27 -9.82 -16.28
N GLN A 19 -9.68 -9.39 -15.16
CA GLN A 19 -8.28 -8.95 -15.09
C GLN A 19 -7.36 -9.93 -14.36
N ALA A 20 -7.89 -10.76 -13.46
CA ALA A 20 -7.09 -11.72 -12.70
C ALA A 20 -6.99 -13.14 -13.32
N ARG A 21 -7.77 -13.43 -14.38
CA ARG A 21 -7.89 -14.80 -14.94
C ARG A 21 -7.09 -15.06 -16.22
N ASP A 22 -6.74 -14.04 -17.00
CA ASP A 22 -5.99 -14.25 -18.24
C ASP A 22 -4.50 -14.00 -18.04
N GLY A 23 -3.71 -15.07 -18.07
CA GLY A 23 -2.25 -15.06 -17.99
C GLY A 23 -1.52 -14.36 -19.16
N GLN A 24 -2.21 -13.46 -19.86
CA GLN A 24 -1.70 -12.63 -20.95
C GLN A 24 -1.99 -11.13 -20.79
N GLN A 25 -2.65 -10.70 -19.71
CA GLN A 25 -2.93 -9.27 -19.57
C GLN A 25 -1.70 -8.48 -19.13
N ARG A 26 -1.53 -7.31 -19.76
CA ARG A 26 -0.51 -6.33 -19.39
C ARG A 26 -0.69 -5.92 -17.92
N PRO A 27 0.40 -5.62 -17.18
CA PRO A 27 0.31 -5.06 -15.84
C PRO A 27 -0.61 -3.84 -15.82
N ALA A 28 -1.63 -3.86 -14.97
CA ALA A 28 -2.64 -2.81 -14.93
C ALA A 28 -3.11 -2.54 -13.49
N VAL A 29 -3.28 -1.25 -13.19
CA VAL A 29 -3.97 -0.80 -11.99
C VAL A 29 -5.34 -0.25 -12.39
N THR A 30 -6.38 -0.75 -11.74
CA THR A 30 -7.74 -0.21 -11.86
C THR A 30 -8.10 0.53 -10.59
N ILE A 31 -8.56 1.78 -10.70
CA ILE A 31 -8.99 2.56 -9.55
C ILE A 31 -10.36 2.05 -9.08
N ALA A 32 -10.36 1.59 -7.83
CA ALA A 32 -11.54 1.15 -7.09
C ALA A 32 -12.30 2.36 -6.53
N ARG A 33 -11.56 3.33 -5.97
CA ARG A 33 -12.15 4.54 -5.37
C ARG A 33 -11.15 5.69 -5.36
N LYS A 34 -11.65 6.91 -5.57
CA LYS A 34 -10.90 8.15 -5.31
C LYS A 34 -11.56 8.88 -4.15
N PHE A 35 -10.77 9.54 -3.31
CA PHE A 35 -11.30 10.40 -2.25
C PHE A 35 -11.45 11.86 -2.69
N THR A 36 -10.83 12.20 -3.82
CA THR A 36 -10.98 13.49 -4.52
C THR A 36 -11.18 13.24 -6.01
N ASP A 37 -12.02 14.05 -6.64
CA ASP A 37 -12.23 13.98 -8.10
C ASP A 37 -10.96 14.34 -8.88
N SER A 38 -10.06 15.10 -8.25
CA SER A 38 -8.80 15.54 -8.83
C SER A 38 -7.69 14.51 -8.74
N TRP A 39 -7.82 13.38 -8.03
CA TRP A 39 -6.70 12.42 -7.94
C TRP A 39 -6.23 11.98 -9.35
N PRO A 40 -4.91 11.94 -9.63
CA PRO A 40 -3.77 12.13 -8.71
C PRO A 40 -3.26 13.58 -8.58
N LEU A 41 -3.96 14.56 -9.17
CA LEU A 41 -3.56 15.97 -9.13
C LEU A 41 -3.71 16.56 -7.73
N PRO A 42 -2.77 17.43 -7.30
CA PRO A 42 -2.85 18.09 -6.01
C PRO A 42 -4.14 18.91 -5.87
N PRO A 43 -4.64 19.13 -4.64
CA PRO A 43 -5.85 19.91 -4.40
C PRO A 43 -5.77 21.32 -5.02
N LYS A 44 -6.88 21.81 -5.57
CA LYS A 44 -6.98 23.17 -6.14
C LYS A 44 -6.58 24.21 -5.08
N GLY A 45 -5.43 24.86 -5.28
CA GLY A 45 -4.89 25.89 -4.37
C GLY A 45 -3.50 25.59 -3.82
N ALA A 46 -3.07 24.33 -3.82
CA ALA A 46 -1.65 23.99 -3.69
C ALA A 46 -1.01 24.20 -5.05
N ASP A 47 -0.08 25.17 -5.18
CA ASP A 47 0.62 25.58 -6.41
C ASP A 47 0.47 24.60 -7.58
N ALA A 48 -0.66 24.68 -8.27
CA ALA A 48 -0.94 23.92 -9.48
C ALA A 48 -0.18 24.63 -10.60
N ASN A 49 1.13 24.68 -10.43
CA ASN A 49 2.01 25.36 -11.33
C ASN A 49 1.95 24.55 -12.63
N ALA A 50 1.51 25.18 -13.71
CA ALA A 50 1.33 24.58 -15.04
C ALA A 50 2.66 24.10 -15.69
N GLN A 51 3.72 23.92 -14.88
CA GLN A 51 5.08 23.58 -15.25
C GLN A 51 5.63 22.39 -14.45
N LYS A 52 4.82 21.71 -13.63
CA LYS A 52 5.29 20.55 -12.88
C LYS A 52 5.61 19.41 -13.84
N THR A 53 6.89 19.11 -14.03
CA THR A 53 7.40 18.05 -14.91
C THR A 53 7.51 16.68 -14.22
N GLN A 54 7.32 16.64 -12.91
CA GLN A 54 7.47 15.43 -12.09
C GLN A 54 6.36 15.33 -11.05
N VAL A 55 5.78 14.15 -10.88
CA VAL A 55 4.74 13.84 -9.89
C VAL A 55 5.25 12.76 -8.94
N ARG A 56 5.05 12.95 -7.64
CA ARG A 56 5.47 12.00 -6.60
C ARG A 56 4.26 11.33 -5.97
N ILE A 57 4.19 10.01 -6.04
CA ILE A 57 3.08 9.23 -5.48
C ILE A 57 3.59 8.27 -4.41
N GLY A 58 2.95 8.30 -3.24
CA GLY A 58 3.16 7.29 -2.20
C GLY A 58 2.33 6.05 -2.48
N VAL A 59 2.95 4.87 -2.57
CA VAL A 59 2.28 3.60 -2.85
C VAL A 59 2.34 2.72 -1.60
N LEU A 60 1.18 2.42 -1.03
CA LEU A 60 1.04 1.45 0.05
C LEU A 60 0.49 0.14 -0.51
N ASP A 61 1.41 -0.76 -0.86
CA ASP A 61 1.12 -2.10 -1.38
C ASP A 61 1.05 -3.11 -0.22
N SER A 62 -0.17 -3.54 0.11
CA SER A 62 -0.42 -4.46 1.21
C SER A 62 -1.66 -5.31 0.95
N SER A 63 -1.76 -6.45 1.63
CA SER A 63 -3.00 -7.24 1.63
C SER A 63 -4.10 -6.62 2.51
N PHE A 64 -3.73 -5.68 3.40
CA PHE A 64 -4.65 -5.02 4.34
C PHE A 64 -5.63 -5.99 5.02
N ASN A 65 -5.11 -7.03 5.69
CA ASN A 65 -5.91 -8.17 6.12
C ASN A 65 -5.80 -8.46 7.64
N PRO A 66 -6.38 -7.62 8.53
CA PRO A 66 -7.12 -6.39 8.23
C PRO A 66 -6.21 -5.16 8.15
N PRO A 67 -6.72 -4.01 7.64
CA PRO A 67 -6.07 -2.72 7.82
C PRO A 67 -5.94 -2.38 9.31
N HIS A 68 -4.86 -1.71 9.72
CA HIS A 68 -4.49 -1.46 11.12
C HIS A 68 -3.64 -0.19 11.23
N TYR A 69 -3.42 0.34 12.45
CA TYR A 69 -2.78 1.66 12.65
C TYR A 69 -1.38 1.80 12.02
N CYS A 70 -0.58 0.72 11.97
CA CYS A 70 0.71 0.77 11.28
C CYS A 70 0.61 1.14 9.79
N HIS A 71 -0.46 0.75 9.07
CA HIS A 71 -0.62 1.06 7.64
C HIS A 71 -0.64 2.56 7.33
N GLY A 72 -1.23 3.39 8.17
CA GLY A 72 -1.34 4.83 7.91
C GLY A 72 -0.34 5.63 8.71
N ALA A 73 0.34 5.01 9.68
CA ALA A 73 1.63 5.54 10.11
C ALA A 73 2.64 5.55 8.94
N TYR A 74 2.64 4.57 8.04
CA TYR A 74 3.43 4.65 6.80
C TYR A 74 3.05 5.88 5.95
N LEU A 75 1.74 6.11 5.75
CA LEU A 75 1.25 7.23 4.95
C LEU A 75 1.58 8.59 5.60
N GLU A 76 1.38 8.71 6.90
CA GLU A 76 1.76 9.88 7.69
C GLU A 76 3.26 10.14 7.60
N CYS A 77 4.09 9.11 7.82
CA CYS A 77 5.55 9.25 7.78
C CYS A 77 6.01 9.67 6.39
N MET A 78 5.46 9.08 5.33
CA MET A 78 5.76 9.49 3.96
C MET A 78 5.38 10.95 3.66
N GLY A 79 4.27 11.43 4.24
CA GLY A 79 3.76 12.78 3.99
C GLY A 79 4.35 13.88 4.86
N THR A 80 4.87 13.55 6.04
CA THR A 80 5.25 14.54 7.07
C THR A 80 6.73 14.47 7.46
N GLN A 81 7.38 13.31 7.33
CA GLN A 81 8.76 13.17 7.78
C GLN A 81 9.74 13.75 6.78
N ARG A 82 10.78 14.39 7.33
CA ARG A 82 12.03 14.54 6.61
C ARG A 82 12.63 13.14 6.45
N LEU A 83 12.49 12.59 5.27
CA LEU A 83 13.04 11.29 4.93
C LEU A 83 14.54 11.36 4.93
N THR A 84 15.16 10.44 5.66
CA THR A 84 16.61 10.33 5.70
C THR A 84 17.04 9.47 4.52
N ARG A 85 17.78 10.05 3.57
CA ARG A 85 18.35 9.25 2.48
C ARG A 85 19.47 8.38 3.03
N CYS A 86 19.57 7.14 2.56
CA CYS A 86 20.54 6.18 3.07
C CYS A 86 22.00 6.52 2.67
N ASP A 87 22.19 7.37 1.65
CA ASP A 87 23.49 7.77 1.13
C ASP A 87 24.12 8.97 1.86
N THR A 88 23.30 9.88 2.38
CA THR A 88 23.73 11.21 2.85
C THR A 88 23.34 11.49 4.29
N HIS A 89 22.51 10.64 4.90
CA HIS A 89 21.85 10.90 6.18
C HIS A 89 21.12 12.26 6.25
N GLU A 90 20.91 12.91 5.11
CA GLU A 90 20.20 14.18 5.01
C GLU A 90 18.69 13.93 4.98
N SER A 91 18.00 14.79 5.72
CA SER A 91 16.58 14.71 6.02
C SER A 91 15.80 15.63 5.07
N GLN A 92 15.11 15.08 4.06
CA GLN A 92 14.30 15.84 3.09
C GLN A 92 12.79 15.51 3.20
N ILE A 93 11.93 16.54 3.24
CA ILE A 93 10.48 16.33 3.10
C ILE A 93 10.23 15.97 1.63
N LEU A 94 9.74 14.76 1.33
CA LEU A 94 9.51 14.31 -0.05
C LEU A 94 8.51 15.19 -0.81
N GLY A 95 7.50 15.72 -0.11
CA GLY A 95 6.39 16.47 -0.70
C GLY A 95 5.65 15.61 -1.72
N LEU A 96 5.00 14.54 -1.24
CA LEU A 96 4.18 13.68 -2.08
C LEU A 96 2.93 14.41 -2.57
N ASP A 97 2.59 14.20 -3.84
CA ASP A 97 1.42 14.81 -4.49
C ASP A 97 0.13 14.06 -4.16
N SER A 98 0.22 12.73 -4.10
CA SER A 98 -0.91 11.84 -3.91
C SER A 98 -0.47 10.52 -3.29
N TYR A 99 -1.45 9.73 -2.83
CA TYR A 99 -1.22 8.37 -2.35
C TYR A 99 -2.13 7.38 -3.06
N LEU A 100 -1.62 6.16 -3.20
CA LEU A 100 -2.33 5.02 -3.73
C LEU A 100 -2.24 3.86 -2.74
N LEU A 101 -3.37 3.45 -2.20
CA LEU A 101 -3.51 2.19 -1.48
C LEU A 101 -3.67 1.10 -2.54
N LEU A 102 -2.66 0.24 -2.68
CA LEU A 102 -2.59 -0.73 -3.76
C LEU A 102 -2.89 -2.12 -3.23
N LEU A 103 -3.95 -2.72 -3.77
CA LEU A 103 -4.39 -4.06 -3.45
C LEU A 103 -3.97 -5.03 -4.55
N GLY A 104 -3.05 -5.93 -4.23
CA GLY A 104 -2.73 -7.04 -5.12
C GLY A 104 -3.90 -8.02 -5.23
N THR A 105 -4.15 -8.56 -6.42
CA THR A 105 -4.90 -9.81 -6.55
C THR A 105 -4.18 -10.85 -5.72
N CYS A 106 -4.75 -11.24 -4.58
CA CYS A 106 -4.23 -12.34 -3.80
C CYS A 106 -4.18 -13.55 -4.74
N GLU A 107 -2.98 -14.00 -5.13
CA GLU A 107 -2.81 -15.36 -5.61
C GLU A 107 -3.54 -16.26 -4.61
N ARG A 108 -4.36 -17.18 -5.11
CA ARG A 108 -5.02 -18.19 -4.28
C ARG A 108 -3.93 -18.90 -3.46
N ARG A 109 -3.65 -18.43 -2.24
CA ARG A 109 -2.84 -19.18 -1.29
C ARG A 109 -3.63 -20.43 -0.97
N GLN A 110 -3.15 -21.58 -1.45
CA GLN A 110 -3.53 -22.88 -0.91
C GLN A 110 -2.98 -22.95 0.51
N GLY A 111 -3.78 -22.50 1.47
CA GLY A 111 -3.54 -22.56 2.90
C GLY A 111 -4.90 -22.48 3.60
N ALA A 112 -4.96 -22.90 4.86
CA ALA A 112 -6.20 -23.28 5.58
C ALA A 112 -7.35 -22.25 5.61
N ASP A 113 -7.12 -21.01 5.19
CA ASP A 113 -8.14 -19.98 4.97
C ASP A 113 -8.38 -19.84 3.45
N GLY A 114 -9.38 -20.56 2.95
CA GLY A 114 -9.63 -20.76 1.52
C GLY A 114 -9.93 -19.48 0.69
N PRO A 115 -10.28 -19.61 -0.61
CA PRO A 115 -10.47 -18.49 -1.55
C PRO A 115 -11.49 -17.43 -1.10
N ILE A 116 -12.38 -17.78 -0.16
CA ILE A 116 -13.33 -16.88 0.50
C ILE A 116 -12.62 -15.80 1.33
N ALA A 117 -11.48 -16.11 1.97
CA ALA A 117 -10.71 -15.14 2.74
C ALA A 117 -10.03 -14.09 1.84
N GLY A 118 -9.61 -14.45 0.62
CA GLY A 118 -9.01 -13.50 -0.34
C GLY A 118 -10.03 -12.54 -0.93
N ALA A 119 -11.21 -13.04 -1.33
CA ALA A 119 -12.31 -12.20 -1.82
C ALA A 119 -12.92 -11.35 -0.69
N ALA A 120 -13.12 -11.91 0.51
CA ALA A 120 -13.59 -11.16 1.67
C ALA A 120 -12.56 -10.13 2.15
N SER A 121 -11.25 -10.43 2.10
CA SER A 121 -10.20 -9.44 2.43
C SER A 121 -10.15 -8.33 1.40
N ALA A 122 -10.29 -8.63 0.10
CA ALA A 122 -10.45 -7.60 -0.93
C ALA A 122 -11.76 -6.80 -0.75
N HIS A 123 -12.79 -7.41 -0.19
CA HIS A 123 -14.03 -6.72 0.19
C HIS A 123 -13.81 -5.81 1.42
N VAL A 124 -13.22 -6.31 2.51
CA VAL A 124 -12.87 -5.53 3.72
C VAL A 124 -11.93 -4.38 3.38
N ALA A 125 -10.90 -4.70 2.60
CA ALA A 125 -9.82 -3.80 2.24
C ALA A 125 -10.25 -2.73 1.24
N CYS A 126 -11.50 -2.76 0.75
CA CYS A 126 -11.89 -1.90 -0.36
C CYS A 126 -13.31 -1.34 -0.22
N ASP A 127 -14.27 -2.15 0.21
CA ASP A 127 -15.64 -1.72 0.52
C ASP A 127 -15.69 -0.86 1.80
N LYS A 128 -14.89 -1.22 2.82
CA LYS A 128 -14.82 -0.46 4.08
C LYS A 128 -13.45 0.07 4.44
N SER A 129 -12.41 -0.15 3.64
CA SER A 129 -11.16 0.61 3.83
C SER A 129 -11.34 2.07 3.52
N ALA A 130 -12.31 2.42 2.68
CA ALA A 130 -12.63 3.81 2.47
C ALA A 130 -13.47 4.44 3.59
N ASP A 131 -14.33 3.68 4.25
CA ASP A 131 -14.97 4.11 5.50
C ASP A 131 -14.00 4.13 6.67
N THR A 132 -13.08 3.17 6.71
CA THR A 132 -11.97 3.10 7.67
C THR A 132 -11.01 4.23 7.46
N TRP A 133 -10.72 4.59 6.22
CA TRP A 133 -9.89 5.71 5.84
C TRP A 133 -10.61 7.03 6.13
N HIS A 134 -11.91 7.13 5.88
CA HIS A 134 -12.72 8.26 6.31
C HIS A 134 -12.73 8.41 7.85
N VAL A 135 -12.78 7.29 8.58
CA VAL A 135 -12.65 7.26 10.05
C VAL A 135 -11.24 7.62 10.49
N TRP A 136 -10.22 7.13 9.78
CA TRP A 136 -8.82 7.48 9.99
C TRP A 136 -8.59 8.99 9.86
N MET A 137 -9.13 9.59 8.80
CA MET A 137 -9.06 11.02 8.53
C MET A 137 -9.89 11.88 9.48
N SER A 138 -10.91 11.32 10.14
CA SER A 138 -11.80 12.07 11.04
C SER A 138 -11.31 12.11 12.49
N GLN A 139 -10.25 11.37 12.84
CA GLN A 139 -9.63 11.46 14.15
C GLN A 139 -8.54 12.56 14.20
N THR A 140 -8.51 13.31 15.29
CA THR A 140 -7.58 14.42 15.57
C THR A 140 -6.11 14.01 15.74
N GLN A 141 -5.79 12.73 15.54
CA GLN A 141 -4.44 12.18 15.78
C GLN A 141 -3.51 12.26 14.57
N PHE A 142 -4.00 12.67 13.40
CA PHE A 142 -3.22 12.70 12.17
C PHE A 142 -3.31 14.07 11.51
N ASP A 143 -2.16 14.62 11.08
CA ASP A 143 -2.13 15.85 10.28
C ASP A 143 -2.75 15.57 8.90
N ARG A 144 -3.90 16.19 8.66
CA ARG A 144 -4.74 15.95 7.47
C ARG A 144 -4.21 16.65 6.22
N SER A 145 -3.32 17.64 6.38
CA SER A 145 -2.96 18.57 5.30
C SER A 145 -2.43 17.92 4.02
N ASN A 146 -1.81 16.74 4.14
CA ASN A 146 -1.28 15.99 2.99
C ASN A 146 -2.06 14.72 2.64
N LEU A 147 -3.04 14.28 3.44
CA LEU A 147 -3.74 13.00 3.21
C LEU A 147 -5.02 13.15 2.39
N ASP A 148 -5.38 14.33 1.93
CA ASP A 148 -6.64 14.53 1.20
C ASP A 148 -6.61 13.98 -0.24
N ASN A 149 -5.44 13.75 -0.84
CA ASN A 149 -5.31 13.30 -2.23
C ASN A 149 -4.98 11.80 -2.36
N ILE A 150 -5.97 10.95 -2.11
CA ILE A 150 -5.80 9.49 -2.03
C ILE A 150 -6.72 8.75 -2.98
N ALA A 151 -6.26 7.59 -3.45
CA ALA A 151 -7.09 6.61 -4.14
C ALA A 151 -6.78 5.20 -3.64
N ILE A 152 -7.74 4.30 -3.87
CA ILE A 152 -7.58 2.85 -3.73
C ILE A 152 -7.57 2.26 -5.13
N GLY A 153 -6.56 1.45 -5.42
CA GLY A 153 -6.40 0.74 -6.69
C GLY A 153 -6.20 -0.75 -6.47
N MET A 154 -6.67 -1.54 -7.44
CA MET A 154 -6.40 -2.97 -7.51
C MET A 154 -5.42 -3.24 -8.66
N VAL A 155 -4.45 -4.12 -8.42
CA VAL A 155 -3.40 -4.46 -9.41
C VAL A 155 -3.41 -5.95 -9.69
N ASN A 156 -3.26 -6.31 -10.98
CA ASN A 156 -3.31 -7.68 -11.48
C ASN A 156 -1.94 -8.38 -11.54
N CYS A 157 -0.87 -7.73 -11.07
CA CYS A 157 0.48 -8.26 -11.10
C CYS A 157 1.11 -8.31 -9.71
N ALA A 158 1.98 -9.31 -9.49
CA ALA A 158 2.60 -9.56 -8.19
C ALA A 158 3.97 -8.87 -8.02
N ARG A 159 4.79 -8.81 -9.09
CA ARG A 159 6.16 -8.28 -9.01
C ARG A 159 6.15 -6.76 -8.90
N PHE A 160 7.02 -6.21 -8.06
CA PHE A 160 7.12 -4.76 -7.85
C PHE A 160 7.46 -3.98 -9.13
N VAL A 161 8.30 -4.53 -10.01
CA VAL A 161 8.60 -3.90 -11.31
C VAL A 161 7.36 -3.73 -12.18
N ASP A 162 6.50 -4.76 -12.22
CA ASP A 162 5.24 -4.73 -12.98
C ASP A 162 4.24 -3.77 -12.32
N LYS A 163 4.17 -3.75 -10.99
CA LYS A 163 3.34 -2.79 -10.23
C LYS A 163 3.79 -1.36 -10.48
N CYS A 164 5.09 -1.10 -10.47
CA CYS A 164 5.67 0.22 -10.72
C CYS A 164 5.33 0.71 -12.12
N GLN A 165 5.45 -0.17 -13.14
CA GLN A 165 5.02 0.16 -14.49
C GLN A 165 3.54 0.51 -14.55
N ALA A 166 2.68 -0.32 -13.95
CA ALA A 166 1.24 -0.13 -13.99
C ALA A 166 0.79 1.16 -13.26
N VAL A 167 1.43 1.50 -12.13
CA VAL A 167 1.21 2.76 -11.41
C VAL A 167 1.67 3.96 -12.25
N ARG A 168 2.88 3.90 -12.82
CA ARG A 168 3.41 4.96 -13.70
C ARG A 168 2.45 5.24 -14.86
N GLU A 169 2.04 4.20 -15.59
CA GLU A 169 1.15 4.33 -16.74
C GLU A 169 -0.21 4.92 -16.32
N LEU A 170 -0.76 4.47 -15.19
CA LEU A 170 -2.02 5.00 -14.66
C LEU A 170 -1.92 6.50 -14.34
N VAL A 171 -0.91 6.89 -13.57
CA VAL A 171 -0.74 8.28 -13.08
C VAL A 171 -0.41 9.21 -14.24
N ALA A 172 0.54 8.84 -15.12
CA ALA A 172 0.91 9.65 -16.27
C ALA A 172 -0.29 9.87 -17.21
N ARG A 173 -1.08 8.82 -17.47
CA ARG A 173 -2.30 8.95 -18.28
C ARG A 173 -3.33 9.89 -17.64
N GLN A 174 -3.61 9.75 -16.34
CA GLN A 174 -4.58 10.62 -15.67
C GLN A 174 -4.11 12.08 -15.63
N TRP A 175 -2.81 12.30 -15.42
CA TRP A 175 -2.23 13.63 -15.44
C TRP A 175 -2.31 14.28 -16.82
N GLN A 176 -1.90 13.56 -17.87
CA GLN A 176 -1.99 14.01 -19.27
C GLN A 176 -3.43 14.33 -19.66
N GLN A 177 -4.40 13.50 -19.27
CA GLN A 177 -5.82 13.73 -19.58
C GLN A 177 -6.37 15.00 -18.90
N ALA A 178 -5.91 15.31 -17.69
CA ALA A 178 -6.39 16.46 -16.95
C ALA A 178 -5.68 17.77 -17.32
N THR A 179 -4.40 17.72 -17.70
CA THR A 179 -3.55 18.91 -17.87
C THR A 179 -3.03 19.12 -19.28
N GLY A 180 -3.01 18.08 -20.11
CA GLY A 180 -2.35 18.07 -21.42
C GLY A 180 -0.81 17.99 -21.36
N VAL A 181 -0.22 17.80 -20.17
CA VAL A 181 1.23 17.80 -19.95
C VAL A 181 1.73 16.42 -19.56
N GLU A 182 2.80 15.96 -20.20
CA GLU A 182 3.48 14.73 -19.83
C GLU A 182 4.37 14.97 -18.61
N VAL A 183 4.36 14.01 -17.69
CA VAL A 183 5.11 14.09 -16.44
C VAL A 183 5.90 12.83 -16.18
N GLU A 184 7.06 13.00 -15.56
CA GLU A 184 7.77 11.92 -14.91
C GLU A 184 7.03 11.51 -13.63
N VAL A 185 6.81 10.21 -13.42
CA VAL A 185 6.15 9.69 -12.22
C VAL A 185 7.19 9.01 -11.34
N LEU A 186 7.34 9.51 -10.11
CA LEU A 186 8.13 8.87 -9.06
C LEU A 186 7.20 8.16 -8.08
N SER A 187 7.34 6.84 -7.96
CA SER A 187 6.48 6.00 -7.12
C SER A 187 7.23 5.50 -5.90
N TYR A 188 6.85 5.94 -4.70
CA TYR A 188 7.46 5.54 -3.43
C TYR A 188 6.73 4.35 -2.83
N PHE A 189 7.24 3.14 -3.06
CA PHE A 189 6.67 1.91 -2.52
C PHE A 189 7.07 1.72 -1.07
N THR A 190 6.07 1.67 -0.19
CA THR A 190 6.29 1.36 1.22
C THR A 190 6.48 -0.12 1.45
N MET A 191 7.45 -0.48 2.29
CA MET A 191 7.69 -1.86 2.65
C MET A 191 8.36 -2.00 4.02
N GLY A 192 8.18 -3.13 4.68
CA GLY A 192 8.98 -3.49 5.84
C GLY A 192 10.35 -4.03 5.44
N TRP A 193 11.29 -4.05 6.38
CA TRP A 193 12.64 -4.59 6.22
C TRP A 193 12.67 -5.98 5.55
N ASP A 194 11.87 -6.94 6.01
CA ASP A 194 11.84 -8.29 5.45
C ASP A 194 11.38 -8.31 3.98
N THR A 195 10.59 -7.34 3.54
CA THR A 195 10.19 -7.19 2.14
C THR A 195 11.28 -6.50 1.32
N LEU A 196 11.98 -5.52 1.89
CA LEU A 196 13.14 -4.90 1.25
C LEU A 196 14.24 -5.93 0.95
N ILE A 197 14.58 -6.78 1.92
CA ILE A 197 15.57 -7.85 1.71
C ILE A 197 15.12 -8.79 0.59
N ARG A 198 13.84 -9.18 0.56
CA ARG A 198 13.28 -10.00 -0.53
C ARG A 198 13.27 -9.29 -1.87
N PHE A 199 13.11 -7.97 -1.89
CA PHE A 199 13.18 -7.17 -3.12
C PHE A 199 14.57 -7.24 -3.76
N PHE A 200 15.64 -7.38 -2.98
CA PHE A 200 17.00 -7.54 -3.51
C PHE A 200 17.50 -8.99 -3.56
N ASP A 201 16.65 -9.97 -3.22
CA ASP A 201 17.01 -11.38 -3.24
C ASP A 201 16.76 -11.98 -4.66
N PRO A 202 17.81 -12.43 -5.37
CA PRO A 202 17.71 -12.92 -6.74
C PRO A 202 16.70 -14.05 -6.92
N LYS A 203 16.37 -14.82 -5.87
CA LYS A 203 15.45 -15.97 -5.98
C LYS A 203 14.01 -15.58 -6.35
N TYR A 204 13.64 -14.30 -6.21
CA TYR A 204 12.31 -13.80 -6.58
C TYR A 204 12.23 -13.27 -8.01
N TYR A 205 13.33 -13.32 -8.77
CA TYR A 205 13.43 -12.72 -10.10
C TYR A 205 13.89 -13.75 -11.12
N SER A 206 13.29 -13.69 -12.32
CA SER A 206 13.74 -14.50 -13.46
C SER A 206 14.92 -13.83 -14.18
N ASP A 207 15.02 -12.50 -14.08
CA ASP A 207 16.06 -11.70 -14.75
C ASP A 207 16.67 -10.69 -13.76
N PHE A 208 17.49 -11.19 -12.83
CA PHE A 208 18.22 -10.38 -11.87
C PHE A 208 19.62 -10.02 -12.40
N PRO A 209 20.08 -8.76 -12.33
CA PRO A 209 19.45 -7.59 -11.69
C PRO A 209 18.59 -6.74 -12.63
N ALA A 210 18.34 -7.16 -13.88
CA ALA A 210 17.67 -6.34 -14.88
C ALA A 210 16.25 -5.89 -14.47
N ASP A 211 15.48 -6.76 -13.81
CA ASP A 211 14.16 -6.43 -13.27
C ASP A 211 14.23 -5.32 -12.20
N ILE A 212 15.29 -5.31 -11.39
CA ILE A 212 15.52 -4.28 -10.35
C ILE A 212 15.93 -2.95 -11.01
N ASP A 213 16.86 -3.02 -11.96
CA ASP A 213 17.30 -1.85 -12.73
C ASP A 213 16.12 -1.20 -13.44
N ARG A 214 15.22 -2.02 -14.00
CA ARG A 214 13.98 -1.55 -14.62
C ARG A 214 13.03 -0.90 -13.61
N PHE A 215 12.88 -1.43 -12.40
CA PHE A 215 12.04 -0.80 -11.37
C PHE A 215 12.50 0.64 -11.08
N PHE A 216 13.79 0.84 -10.84
CA PHE A 216 14.32 2.18 -10.56
C PHE A 216 14.29 3.08 -11.79
N ALA A 217 14.59 2.56 -12.99
CA ALA A 217 14.49 3.30 -14.25
C ALA A 217 13.05 3.75 -14.59
N LEU A 218 12.03 3.05 -14.10
CA LEU A 218 10.63 3.45 -14.22
C LEU A 218 10.23 4.60 -13.28
N GLY A 219 11.14 5.06 -12.39
CA GLY A 219 10.86 6.05 -11.35
C GLY A 219 10.48 5.43 -10.00
N GLY A 220 10.68 4.12 -9.83
CA GLY A 220 10.45 3.42 -8.58
C GLY A 220 11.40 3.90 -7.48
N HIS A 221 10.85 4.18 -6.31
CA HIS A 221 11.56 4.50 -5.08
C HIS A 221 11.04 3.58 -3.97
N ILE A 222 11.84 3.35 -2.93
CA ILE A 222 11.47 2.50 -1.81
C ILE A 222 11.48 3.30 -0.53
N ALA A 223 10.39 3.26 0.22
CA ALA A 223 10.29 3.83 1.55
C ALA A 223 10.13 2.70 2.57
N PHE A 224 11.23 2.32 3.25
CA PHE A 224 11.23 1.14 4.11
C PHE A 224 11.19 1.49 5.60
N SER A 225 10.63 0.61 6.44
CA SER A 225 10.79 0.71 7.90
C SER A 225 11.54 -0.51 8.46
N ARG A 226 12.26 -0.29 9.56
CA ARG A 226 13.00 -1.35 10.26
C ARG A 226 12.05 -2.28 11.02
N ARG A 227 12.51 -3.52 11.25
CA ARG A 227 11.87 -4.42 12.21
C ARG A 227 12.27 -4.02 13.62
N ILE A 228 11.35 -4.13 14.59
CA ILE A 228 11.67 -3.91 16.00
C ILE A 228 12.79 -4.84 16.44
N GLY A 229 13.77 -4.28 17.16
CA GLY A 229 14.88 -5.05 17.73
C GLY A 229 15.90 -5.52 16.69
N PHE A 230 15.78 -5.05 15.44
CA PHE A 230 16.78 -5.31 14.41
C PHE A 230 17.96 -4.35 14.60
N PRO A 231 19.21 -4.84 14.68
CA PRO A 231 20.35 -4.00 15.00
C PRO A 231 20.70 -3.08 13.82
N ASP A 232 21.15 -1.87 14.15
CA ASP A 232 21.53 -0.86 13.16
C ASP A 232 22.67 -1.35 12.24
N SER A 233 23.56 -2.18 12.77
CA SER A 233 24.68 -2.80 12.05
C SER A 233 24.25 -3.59 10.83
N ASP A 234 23.12 -4.30 10.90
CA ASP A 234 22.66 -5.15 9.80
C ASP A 234 22.09 -4.30 8.65
N VAL A 235 21.53 -3.13 8.99
CA VAL A 235 21.06 -2.15 8.00
C VAL A 235 22.27 -1.51 7.32
N GLU A 236 23.26 -1.09 8.10
CA GLU A 236 24.52 -0.53 7.58
C GLU A 236 25.26 -1.53 6.69
N GLU A 237 25.38 -2.79 7.13
CA GLU A 237 26.02 -3.86 6.35
C GLU A 237 25.28 -4.13 5.03
N PHE A 238 23.94 -4.11 5.05
CA PHE A 238 23.15 -4.25 3.83
C PHE A 238 23.45 -3.15 2.81
N PHE A 239 23.43 -1.87 3.22
CA PHE A 239 23.70 -0.75 2.32
C PHE A 239 25.18 -0.57 1.97
N ALA A 240 26.10 -1.12 2.76
CA ALA A 240 27.54 -1.13 2.46
C ALA A 240 27.92 -2.09 1.32
N GLN A 241 27.02 -2.96 0.88
CA GLN A 241 27.28 -3.86 -0.25
C GLN A 241 27.48 -3.06 -1.55
N PRO A 242 28.52 -3.36 -2.36
CA PRO A 242 28.79 -2.61 -3.60
C PRO A 242 27.62 -2.60 -4.60
N CYS A 243 26.80 -3.66 -4.61
CA CYS A 243 25.61 -3.72 -5.48
C CYS A 243 24.52 -2.71 -5.08
N MET A 244 24.52 -2.24 -3.84
CA MET A 244 23.53 -1.30 -3.31
C MET A 244 23.87 0.16 -3.60
N GLU A 245 25.11 0.47 -3.95
CA GLU A 245 25.58 1.84 -4.22
C GLU A 245 24.71 2.57 -5.24
N LYS A 246 24.33 1.88 -6.32
CA LYS A 246 23.48 2.45 -7.39
C LYS A 246 22.00 2.59 -7.01
N TYR A 247 21.54 1.91 -5.97
CA TYR A 247 20.12 1.90 -5.55
C TYR A 247 19.86 2.74 -4.30
N ALA A 248 20.85 2.88 -3.41
CA ALA A 248 20.75 3.61 -2.15
C ALA A 248 20.15 5.03 -2.30
N PRO A 249 20.46 5.82 -3.35
CA PRO A 249 19.85 7.15 -3.54
C PRO A 249 18.33 7.13 -3.71
N HIS A 250 17.74 5.99 -4.09
CA HIS A 250 16.31 5.80 -4.32
C HIS A 250 15.59 5.11 -3.14
N ILE A 251 16.31 4.84 -2.05
CA ILE A 251 15.80 4.14 -0.88
C ILE A 251 15.86 5.07 0.33
N VAL A 252 14.72 5.22 0.99
CA VAL A 252 14.54 6.12 2.13
C VAL A 252 14.00 5.35 3.33
N GLU A 253 14.51 5.66 4.50
CA GLU A 253 14.05 5.05 5.74
C GLU A 253 12.89 5.86 6.34
N LEU A 254 11.83 5.15 6.71
CA LEU A 254 10.67 5.63 7.45
C LEU A 254 10.78 5.23 8.92
N LYS A 255 10.82 6.24 9.80
CA LYS A 255 10.82 6.01 11.25
C LYS A 255 9.39 6.00 11.76
N LEU A 256 8.80 4.82 11.82
CA LEU A 256 7.45 4.66 12.33
C LEU A 256 7.37 5.03 13.83
N PRO A 257 6.24 5.57 14.31
CA PRO A 257 6.06 5.83 15.73
C PRO A 257 6.13 4.54 16.56
N LYS A 258 6.77 4.60 17.74
CA LYS A 258 6.92 3.46 18.67
C LYS A 258 5.60 2.76 19.03
N ARG A 259 4.48 3.49 18.97
CA ARG A 259 3.15 2.94 19.26
C ARG A 259 2.63 1.94 18.22
N VAL A 260 3.19 1.91 17.02
CA VAL A 260 2.67 1.10 15.90
C VAL A 260 3.71 0.20 15.24
N GLU A 261 5.00 0.33 15.60
CA GLU A 261 6.08 -0.50 15.06
C GLU A 261 5.87 -2.01 15.28
N HIS A 262 5.10 -2.41 16.30
CA HIS A 262 4.86 -3.81 16.66
C HIS A 262 3.58 -4.37 16.04
N VAL A 263 2.81 -3.53 15.35
CA VAL A 263 1.49 -3.89 14.87
C VAL A 263 1.59 -4.59 13.52
N SER A 264 1.09 -5.82 13.45
CA SER A 264 0.96 -6.59 12.20
C SER A 264 -0.46 -7.09 11.99
N SER A 265 -0.86 -7.25 10.72
CA SER A 265 -2.14 -7.89 10.37
C SER A 265 -2.25 -9.32 10.93
N THR A 266 -1.14 -10.04 11.09
CA THR A 266 -1.15 -11.39 11.67
C THR A 266 -1.51 -11.36 13.15
N ASP A 267 -0.89 -10.47 13.93
CA ASP A 267 -1.18 -10.32 15.35
C ASP A 267 -2.60 -9.81 15.57
N ALA A 268 -3.07 -8.88 14.73
CA ALA A 268 -4.45 -8.42 14.75
C ALA A 268 -5.44 -9.58 14.53
N ARG A 269 -5.20 -10.45 13.53
CA ARG A 269 -6.06 -11.64 13.30
C ARG A 269 -6.03 -12.60 14.48
N LEU A 270 -4.85 -12.84 15.07
CA LEU A 270 -4.72 -13.70 16.25
C LEU A 270 -5.47 -13.15 17.46
N ALA A 271 -5.37 -11.84 17.71
CA ALA A 271 -6.12 -11.19 18.78
C ALA A 271 -7.63 -11.35 18.57
N ILE A 272 -8.12 -11.01 17.36
CA ILE A 272 -9.55 -11.09 16.99
C ILE A 272 -10.10 -12.51 17.11
N ARG A 273 -9.30 -13.53 16.77
CA ARG A 273 -9.73 -14.94 16.76
C ARG A 273 -10.32 -15.34 18.11
N ASP A 274 -9.72 -14.86 19.19
CA ASP A 274 -10.05 -15.26 20.56
C ASP A 274 -11.08 -14.28 21.17
N SER A 275 -10.92 -12.97 20.94
CA SER A 275 -11.92 -11.94 21.27
C SER A 275 -11.60 -10.63 20.55
N THR A 276 -12.61 -9.80 20.27
CA THR A 276 -12.38 -8.42 19.83
C THR A 276 -12.29 -7.42 20.98
N GLU A 277 -12.58 -7.85 22.21
CA GLU A 277 -12.42 -7.03 23.41
C GLU A 277 -10.92 -6.76 23.66
N GLY A 278 -10.55 -5.49 23.77
CA GLY A 278 -9.17 -5.07 24.04
C GLY A 278 -8.24 -5.00 22.82
N VAL A 279 -8.74 -5.23 21.60
CA VAL A 279 -7.94 -5.03 20.38
C VAL A 279 -7.74 -3.52 20.14
N GLN A 280 -6.55 -3.01 20.43
CA GLN A 280 -6.21 -1.58 20.30
C GLN A 280 -5.49 -1.24 19.00
N ASP A 281 -5.03 -2.25 18.26
CA ASP A 281 -4.23 -2.07 17.05
C ASP A 281 -5.04 -1.73 15.79
N LEU A 282 -6.37 -1.81 15.92
CA LEU A 282 -7.32 -1.60 14.83
C LEU A 282 -8.15 -0.33 15.05
N PRO A 283 -8.41 0.45 13.99
CA PRO A 283 -9.40 1.52 14.05
C PRO A 283 -10.76 0.99 14.54
N PRO A 284 -11.49 1.72 15.40
CA PRO A 284 -12.76 1.26 15.96
C PRO A 284 -13.78 0.79 14.90
N ARG A 285 -13.90 1.49 13.77
CA ARG A 285 -14.81 1.08 12.69
C ARG A 285 -14.37 -0.19 11.95
N ILE A 286 -13.07 -0.47 11.85
CA ILE A 286 -12.59 -1.77 11.36
C ILE A 286 -13.02 -2.86 12.34
N LEU A 287 -12.86 -2.62 13.64
CA LEU A 287 -13.25 -3.57 14.67
C LEU A 287 -14.77 -3.80 14.69
N GLU A 288 -15.58 -2.75 14.58
CA GLU A 288 -17.05 -2.83 14.43
C GLU A 288 -17.43 -3.68 13.22
N PHE A 289 -16.77 -3.45 12.09
CA PHE A 289 -17.02 -4.21 10.86
C PHE A 289 -16.65 -5.69 11.00
N ILE A 290 -15.45 -5.97 11.50
CA ILE A 290 -14.99 -7.34 11.77
C ILE A 290 -15.96 -8.05 12.70
N ASN A 291 -16.50 -7.35 13.71
CA ASN A 291 -17.50 -7.89 14.62
C ASN A 291 -18.85 -8.16 13.94
N TYR A 292 -19.33 -7.22 13.12
CA TYR A 292 -20.58 -7.33 12.39
C TYR A 292 -20.54 -8.51 11.39
N GLU A 293 -19.48 -8.60 10.59
CA GLU A 293 -19.28 -9.66 9.60
C GLU A 293 -18.74 -10.97 10.20
N ARG A 294 -18.41 -10.99 11.50
CA ARG A 294 -17.82 -12.12 12.22
C ARG A 294 -16.53 -12.66 11.56
N MET A 295 -15.73 -11.77 11.01
CA MET A 295 -14.48 -12.11 10.32
C MET A 295 -13.40 -12.58 11.29
N TYR A 296 -12.48 -13.41 10.79
CA TYR A 296 -11.31 -13.95 11.52
C TYR A 296 -11.62 -14.78 12.77
N ARG A 297 -12.90 -15.08 13.03
CA ARG A 297 -13.30 -15.99 14.11
C ARG A 297 -13.12 -17.42 13.65
N GLY A 298 -12.60 -18.28 14.54
CA GLY A 298 -12.47 -19.70 14.26
C GLY A 298 -13.83 -20.31 13.89
N VAL A 299 -13.93 -20.97 12.74
CA VAL A 299 -15.14 -21.71 12.37
C VAL A 299 -15.35 -22.80 13.41
N ASP A 300 -16.45 -22.71 14.15
CA ASP A 300 -16.85 -23.72 15.10
C ASP A 300 -17.17 -25.01 14.30
N ARG A 301 -16.20 -25.94 14.23
CA ARG A 301 -16.31 -27.22 13.49
C ARG A 301 -17.40 -28.16 14.02
N ARG A 302 -18.27 -27.72 14.95
CA ARG A 302 -19.32 -28.52 15.59
C ARG A 302 -20.70 -28.45 14.91
N ARG A 303 -20.86 -27.76 13.77
CA ARG A 303 -22.15 -27.69 13.05
C ARG A 303 -22.23 -28.49 11.74
N ALA A 304 -21.24 -29.33 11.43
CA ALA A 304 -21.29 -30.23 10.27
C ALA A 304 -21.71 -31.68 10.60
N GLN A 305 -22.22 -31.94 11.80
CA GLN A 305 -22.83 -33.23 12.19
C GLN A 305 -24.12 -32.98 12.97
N LYS A 306 -25.17 -32.52 12.28
CA LYS A 306 -26.56 -32.79 12.64
C LYS A 306 -27.38 -32.90 11.38
#